data_AF-A0A4V3R6W3-F1
#
_entry.id   AF-A0A4V3R6W3-F1
#
_cell.length_a   1.000
_cell.length_b   1.000
_cell.length_c   1.000
_cell.angle_alpha   90.00
_cell.angle_beta   90.00
_cell.angle_gamma   90.00
#
_symmetry.space_group_name_H-M   'P 1'
#
loop_
_entity.id
_entity.type
_entity.pdbx_description
1 polymer ?
#
loop_
_entity_poly.entity_id
_entity_poly.type
_entity_poly.pdbx_seq_one_letter_code
_entity_poly.pdbx_strand_id
1 'polypeptide(L)' 'MTELIVKVENTTMLDELLTAIGMLKGVVEVKAKKLHKTGLDRALDDVRSGNLYTVDSIDELINECKP' A
#
# COMPACT_ATOMS: atom_id res chain seq x y z
N MET A 1 -19.16 22.93 -1.19
CA MET A 1 -18.92 21.47 -1.07
C MET A 1 -17.62 21.33 -0.29
N THR A 2 -17.64 20.62 0.84
CA THR A 2 -16.51 20.56 1.78
C THR A 2 -15.96 19.15 1.79
N GLU A 3 -14.64 19.00 1.66
CA GLU A 3 -13.99 17.70 1.64
C GLU A 3 -13.30 17.41 2.98
N LEU A 4 -13.47 16.19 3.48
CA LEU A 4 -12.83 15.70 4.70
C LEU A 4 -11.88 14.55 4.33
N ILE A 5 -10.60 14.69 4.68
CA ILE A 5 -9.58 13.65 4.46
C ILE A 5 -9.21 13.04 5.80
N VAL A 6 -9.43 11.74 5.96
CA VAL A 6 -9.09 10.98 7.17
C VAL A 6 -7.89 10.10 6.89
N LYS A 7 -6.84 10.21 7.71
CA LYS A 7 -5.72 9.26 7.71
C LYS A 7 -6.00 8.16 8.71
N VAL A 8 -5.95 6.91 8.26
CA VAL A 8 -6.19 5.73 9.09
C VAL A 8 -4.92 4.87 9.03
N GLU A 9 -4.32 4.61 10.19
CA GLU A 9 -3.11 3.77 10.28
C GLU A 9 -3.46 2.28 10.22
N ASN A 10 -4.62 1.90 10.76
CA ASN A 10 -5.09 0.52 10.77
C ASN A 10 -6.06 0.24 9.62
N THR A 11 -5.57 -0.41 8.56
CA THR A 11 -6.34 -0.69 7.35
C THR A 11 -7.44 -1.74 7.54
N THR A 12 -7.46 -2.49 8.64
CA THR A 12 -8.50 -3.50 8.87
C THR A 12 -9.86 -2.90 9.21
N MET A 13 -9.89 -1.66 9.73
CA MET A 13 -11.12 -0.96 10.10
C MET A 13 -11.67 -0.07 8.98
N LEU A 14 -11.04 -0.08 7.81
CA LEU A 14 -11.34 0.85 6.73
C LEU A 14 -12.78 0.66 6.22
N ASP A 15 -13.25 -0.58 6.09
CA ASP A 15 -14.61 -0.88 5.64
C ASP A 15 -15.67 -0.47 6.66
N GLU A 16 -15.40 -0.65 7.95
CA GLU A 16 -16.28 -0.21 9.04
C GLU A 16 -16.37 1.33 9.09
N LEU A 17 -15.24 2.02 8.92
CA LEU A 17 -15.16 3.48 8.86
C LEU A 17 -15.92 4.05 7.67
N LEU A 18 -15.75 3.46 6.48
CA LEU A 18 -16.49 3.88 5.29
C LEU A 18 -18.01 3.73 5.50
N THR A 19 -18.42 2.62 6.11
CA THR A 19 -19.83 2.35 6.42
C THR A 19 -20.38 3.37 7.42
N ALA A 20 -19.67 3.64 8.51
CA ALA A 20 -20.09 4.61 9.53
C ALA A 20 -20.20 6.03 8.96
N ILE A 21 -19.23 6.46 8.13
CA ILE A 21 -19.25 7.77 7.48
C ILE A 21 -20.41 7.86 6.49
N GLY A 22 -20.68 6.80 5.72
CA GLY A 22 -21.81 6.76 4.78
C GLY A 22 -23.19 6.89 5.42
N MET A 23 -23.32 6.56 6.71
CA MET A 23 -24.58 6.69 7.46
C MET A 23 -24.87 8.12 7.96
N LEU A 24 -23.89 9.03 7.90
CA LEU A 24 -24.06 10.40 8.38
C LEU A 24 -24.91 11.24 7.42
N LYS A 25 -25.93 11.93 7.95
CA LYS A 25 -26.75 12.84 7.15
C LYS A 25 -25.89 13.95 6.54
N GLY A 26 -25.97 14.10 5.22
CA GLY A 26 -25.21 15.10 4.47
C GLY A 26 -23.97 14.55 3.76
N VAL A 27 -23.62 13.27 3.96
CA VAL A 27 -22.59 12.59 3.19
C VAL A 27 -23.18 12.12 1.87
N VAL A 28 -22.67 12.68 0.78
CA VAL A 28 -23.12 12.37 -0.59
C VAL A 28 -22.25 11.29 -1.21
N GLU A 29 -20.96 11.23 -0.84
CA GLU A 29 -20.01 10.29 -1.40
C GLU A 29 -18.90 9.97 -0.39
N VAL A 30 -18.52 8.69 -0.29
CA VAL A 30 -17.38 8.24 0.51
C VAL A 30 -16.41 7.49 -0.42
N LYS A 31 -15.22 8.06 -0.64
CA LYS A 31 -14.19 7.48 -1.51
C LYS A 31 -12.92 7.21 -0.72
N ALA A 32 -12.53 5.94 -0.60
CA ALA A 32 -11.20 5.57 -0.15
C ALA A 32 -10.23 5.69 -1.33
N LYS A 33 -9.34 6.68 -1.30
CA LYS A 33 -8.23 6.76 -2.25
C LYS A 33 -7.16 5.76 -1.82
N LYS A 34 -7.17 4.56 -2.39
CA LYS A 34 -6.02 3.64 -2.25
C LYS A 34 -4.81 4.35 -2.86
N LEU A 35 -3.80 4.64 -2.03
CA LEU A 35 -2.49 5.03 -2.55
C LEU A 35 -2.01 3.87 -3.40
N HIS A 36 -1.94 4.10 -4.71
CA HIS A 36 -1.37 3.12 -5.62
C HIS A 36 0.11 3.02 -5.27
N LYS A 37 0.51 1.93 -4.60
CA LYS A 37 1.92 1.69 -4.29
C LYS A 37 2.68 1.62 -5.60
N THR A 38 3.58 2.57 -5.79
CA THR A 38 4.49 2.59 -6.94
C THR A 38 5.41 1.37 -6.88
N GLY A 39 6.07 1.04 -7.99
CA GLY A 39 7.09 -0.03 -7.99
C GLY A 39 8.18 0.22 -6.94
N LEU A 40 8.52 1.49 -6.71
CA LEU A 40 9.46 1.91 -5.68
C LEU A 40 8.95 1.63 -4.25
N ASP A 41 7.68 1.92 -3.96
CA ASP A 41 7.11 1.64 -2.63
C ASP A 41 7.12 0.13 -2.32
N ARG A 42 6.85 -0.69 -3.34
CA ARG A 42 6.94 -2.16 -3.21
C ARG A 42 8.37 -2.62 -2.97
N ALA A 43 9.33 -2.11 -3.74
CA ALA A 43 10.74 -2.43 -3.54
C ALA A 43 11.25 -2.01 -2.14
N LEU A 44 10.81 -0.85 -1.63
CA LEU A 44 11.15 -0.40 -0.28
C LEU A 44 10.52 -1.30 0.80
N ASP A 45 9.30 -1.78 0.59
CA ASP A 45 8.67 -2.75 1.49
C ASP A 45 9.41 -4.10 1.48
N ASP A 46 9.83 -4.60 0.32
CA ASP A 46 10.62 -5.84 0.23
C ASP A 46 11.97 -5.72 0.95
N VAL A 47 12.65 -4.57 0.82
CA VAL A 47 13.87 -4.25 1.59
C VAL A 47 13.58 -4.25 3.10
N ARG A 48 12.47 -3.63 3.54
CA ARG A 48 12.09 -3.57 4.96
C ARG A 48 11.68 -4.93 5.53
N SER A 49 11.02 -5.75 4.72
CA SER A 49 10.56 -7.08 5.08
C SER A 49 11.69 -8.13 5.03
N GLY A 50 12.88 -7.76 4.56
CA GLY A 50 14.01 -8.68 4.46
C GLY A 50 13.86 -9.67 3.30
N ASN A 51 12.98 -9.39 2.33
CA ASN A 51 12.85 -10.14 1.08
C ASN A 51 13.96 -9.72 0.10
N LEU A 52 15.20 -9.71 0.59
CA LEU A 52 16.37 -9.31 -0.17
C LEU A 52 17.07 -10.57 -0.65
N TYR A 53 17.23 -10.69 -1.97
CA TYR A 53 18.12 -11.66 -2.54
C TYR A 53 19.54 -11.09 -2.52
N THR A 54 20.40 -11.63 -1.67
CA THR A 54 21.82 -11.26 -1.60
C THR A 54 22.64 -12.29 -2.35
N VAL A 55 23.54 -11.81 -3.17
CA VAL A 55 24.56 -12.60 -3.87
C VAL A 55 25.92 -12.06 -3.49
N ASP A 56 26.89 -12.96 -3.37
CA ASP A 56 28.25 -12.58 -2.97
C ASP A 56 29.09 -12.14 -4.18
N SER A 57 28.63 -12.47 -5.40
CA SER A 57 29.29 -12.08 -6.65
C SER A 57 28.30 -11.77 -7.77
N ILE A 58 28.75 -10.95 -8.72
CA ILE A 58 27.99 -10.62 -9.93
C ILE A 58 27.77 -11.87 -10.79
N ASP A 59 28.74 -12.79 -10.83
CA ASP A 59 28.65 -14.03 -11.59
C ASP A 59 27.51 -14.94 -11.09
N GLU A 60 27.28 -14.96 -9.77
CA GLU A 60 26.20 -15.70 -9.12
C GLU A 60 24.83 -15.14 -9.49
N LEU A 61 24.68 -13.80 -9.51
CA LEU A 61 23.47 -13.13 -9.99
C LEU A 61 23.13 -13.51 -11.44
N ILE A 62 24.16 -13.52 -12.30
CA ILE A 62 24.00 -13.79 -13.73
C ILE A 62 23.60 -15.26 -13.96
N ASN A 63 24.09 -16.19 -13.16
CA ASN A 63 23.73 -17.59 -13.27
C ASN A 63 22.28 -17.88 -12.83
N GLU A 64 21.78 -17.16 -11.83
CA GLU A 64 20.40 -17.29 -11.34
C GLU A 64 19.37 -16.60 -12.25
N CYS A 65 19.80 -15.63 -13.05
CA CYS A 65 18.97 -14.98 -14.07
C CYS A 65 18.98 -15.70 -15.44
N LYS A 66 19.60 -16.87 -15.57
CA LYS A 66 19.51 -17.68 -16.80
C LYS A 66 18.15 -18.41 -16.84
N PRO A 67 17.46 -18.41 -17.99
CA PRO A 67 16.17 -19.09 -18.15
C PRO A 67 16.28 -20.61 -18.10
#